data_AF-A0A1N6FVY5-F1
#
_entry.id   AF-A0A1N6FVY5-F1
#
_cell.length_a   1.000
_cell.length_b   1.000
_cell.length_c   1.000
_cell.angle_alpha   90.00
_cell.angle_beta   90.00
_cell.angle_gamma   90.00
#
_symmetry.space_group_name_H-M   'P 1'
#
loop_
_entity.id
_entity.type
_entity.pdbx_description
1 polymer ?
#
loop_
_entity_poly.entity_id
_entity_poly.type
_entity_poly.pdbx_seq_one_letter_code
_entity_poly.pdbx_strand_id
1 'polypeptide(L)'
;MTQVFAWGYVGWMTQRASGYSLSGYIDGREFDIITDLPQEAERAFARAARSAWLHRKVRALRGLPARESPPINSLDTYRELSLKTIVAAVVTALWNRVFR
;
A
#
# COMPACT_ATOMS: atom_id res chain seq x y z
N MET A 1 22.17 -5.96 -6.38
CA MET A 1 20.75 -5.55 -6.30
C MET A 1 19.95 -6.79 -5.93
N THR A 2 19.07 -6.70 -4.95
CA THR A 2 18.29 -7.83 -4.42
C THR A 2 16.81 -7.54 -4.53
N GLN A 3 16.01 -8.50 -4.99
CA GLN A 3 14.55 -8.34 -5.08
C GLN A 3 13.89 -8.62 -3.74
N VAL A 4 12.93 -7.78 -3.35
CA VAL A 4 12.12 -7.93 -2.12
C VAL A 4 10.66 -7.97 -2.53
N PHE A 5 9.89 -8.92 -1.99
CA PHE A 5 8.46 -9.07 -2.27
C PHE A 5 7.62 -8.93 -1.00
N ALA A 6 6.54 -8.15 -1.07
CA ALA A 6 5.58 -8.02 0.03
C ALA A 6 4.18 -7.68 -0.49
N TRP A 7 3.16 -8.39 0.01
CA TRP A 7 1.73 -8.11 -0.25
C TRP A 7 1.33 -7.99 -1.73
N GLY A 8 2.03 -8.69 -2.63
CA GLY A 8 1.79 -8.62 -4.07
C GLY A 8 2.59 -7.54 -4.81
N TYR A 9 3.44 -6.80 -4.11
CA TYR A 9 4.32 -5.77 -4.68
C TYR A 9 5.77 -6.22 -4.67
N VAL A 10 6.54 -5.70 -5.61
CA VAL A 10 7.97 -5.95 -5.78
C VAL A 10 8.73 -4.65 -5.57
N GLY A 11 9.78 -4.71 -4.75
CA GLY A 11 10.80 -3.69 -4.61
C GLY A 11 12.18 -4.24 -4.92
N TRP A 12 13.12 -3.33 -5.19
CA TRP A 12 14.51 -3.65 -5.49
C TRP A 12 15.42 -2.94 -4.50
N MET A 13 16.16 -3.74 -3.73
CA MET A 13 17.14 -3.29 -2.77
C MET A 13 18.49 -3.07 -3.46
N THR A 14 19.08 -1.91 -3.23
CA THR A 14 20.39 -1.50 -3.74
C THR A 14 21.22 -0.95 -2.59
N GLN A 15 22.41 -1.49 -2.39
CA GLN A 15 23.37 -0.94 -1.44
C GLN A 15 24.00 0.33 -2.05
N ARG A 16 23.96 1.44 -1.32
CA ARG A 16 24.53 2.74 -1.67
C ARG A 16 25.62 3.11 -0.65
N ALA A 17 26.43 4.14 -0.95
CA ALA A 17 27.46 4.63 -0.03
C ALA A 17 26.86 5.17 1.29
N SER A 18 25.63 5.66 1.26
CA SER A 18 24.90 6.24 2.39
C SER A 18 23.94 5.25 3.08
N GLY A 19 24.03 3.94 2.81
CA GLY A 19 23.13 2.93 3.38
C GLY A 19 22.47 2.04 2.32
N TYR A 20 21.24 1.62 2.57
CA TYR A 20 20.44 0.78 1.68
C TYR A 20 19.26 1.57 1.12
N SER A 21 19.04 1.45 -0.18
CA SER A 21 17.88 2.00 -0.87
C SER A 21 16.99 0.86 -1.35
N LEU A 22 15.72 0.90 -0.97
CA LEU A 22 14.69 0.01 -1.47
C LEU A 22 13.70 0.85 -2.29
N SER A 23 13.72 0.63 -3.60
CA SER A 23 12.87 1.36 -4.53
C SER A 23 11.95 0.44 -5.32
N GLY A 24 10.92 0.99 -5.93
CA GLY A 24 9.99 0.24 -6.77
C GLY A 24 8.66 0.95 -6.96
N TYR A 25 7.62 0.18 -7.27
CA TYR A 25 6.28 0.72 -7.51
C TYR A 25 5.21 0.06 -6.64
N ILE A 26 4.38 0.88 -6.00
CA ILE A 26 3.19 0.46 -5.25
C ILE A 26 1.98 1.22 -5.80
N ASP A 27 0.98 0.48 -6.30
CA ASP A 27 -0.24 1.05 -6.92
C ASP A 27 0.05 2.14 -7.96
N GLY A 28 1.05 1.90 -8.82
CA GLY A 28 1.46 2.82 -9.88
C GLY A 28 2.29 4.02 -9.42
N ARG A 29 2.67 4.09 -8.14
CA ARG A 29 3.56 5.13 -7.60
C ARG A 29 4.94 4.60 -7.31
N GLU A 30 5.93 5.35 -7.75
CA GLU A 30 7.31 5.11 -7.38
C GLU A 30 7.53 5.41 -5.89
N PHE A 31 8.34 4.60 -5.24
CA PHE A 31 8.86 4.86 -3.90
C PHE A 31 10.37 4.63 -3.89
N ASP A 32 11.09 5.38 -3.07
CA ASP A 32 12.49 5.13 -2.71
C ASP A 32 12.61 5.30 -1.18
N ILE A 33 12.94 4.22 -0.49
CA ILE A 33 13.15 4.20 0.96
C ILE A 33 14.65 4.04 1.21
N ILE A 34 15.25 5.01 1.88
CA ILE A 34 16.67 5.01 2.21
C ILE A 34 16.82 4.82 3.72
N THR A 35 17.51 3.77 4.14
CA THR A 35 17.78 3.45 5.56
C THR A 35 19.19 2.90 5.73
N ASP A 36 19.74 3.00 6.94
CA ASP A 36 21.08 2.50 7.22
C ASP A 36 21.15 0.96 7.26
N LEU A 37 20.03 0.33 7.62
CA LEU A 37 19.91 -1.12 7.73
C LEU A 37 18.96 -1.68 6.65
N PRO A 38 19.30 -2.82 6.01
CA PRO A 38 18.46 -3.40 4.97
C PRO A 38 17.11 -3.88 5.53
N GLN A 39 17.09 -4.40 6.76
CA GLN A 39 15.86 -4.88 7.41
C GLN A 39 14.87 -3.75 7.70
N GLU A 40 15.35 -2.53 7.92
CA GLU A 40 14.49 -1.37 8.15
C GLU A 40 13.78 -0.95 6.87
N ALA A 41 14.51 -0.89 5.76
CA ALA A 41 13.94 -0.65 4.45
C ALA A 41 12.90 -1.72 4.08
N GLU A 42 13.19 -3.01 4.30
CA GLU A 42 12.22 -4.10 4.07
C GLU A 42 10.96 -3.95 4.92
N ARG A 43 11.09 -3.61 6.21
CA ARG A 43 9.93 -3.38 7.09
C ARG A 43 9.09 -2.19 6.64
N ALA A 44 9.74 -1.09 6.25
CA ALA A 44 9.06 0.09 5.75
C ALA A 44 8.30 -0.22 4.45
N PHE A 45 8.93 -0.94 3.52
CA PHE A 45 8.28 -1.43 2.31
C PHE A 45 7.11 -2.35 2.61
N ALA A 46 7.27 -3.35 3.49
CA ALA A 46 6.20 -4.26 3.86
C ALA A 46 4.99 -3.53 4.48
N ARG A 47 5.22 -2.47 5.27
CA ARG A 47 4.16 -1.60 5.80
C ARG A 47 3.45 -0.83 4.70
N ALA A 48 4.20 -0.21 3.78
CA ALA A 48 3.62 0.53 2.67
C ALA A 48 2.79 -0.39 1.74
N ALA A 49 3.35 -1.54 1.38
CA ALA A 49 2.73 -2.57 0.55
C ALA A 49 1.45 -3.12 1.19
N ARG A 50 1.47 -3.38 2.51
CA ARG A 50 0.28 -3.81 3.26
C ARG A 50 -0.82 -2.75 3.23
N SER A 51 -0.47 -1.50 3.46
CA SER A 51 -1.43 -0.38 3.47
C SER A 51 -2.08 -0.19 2.11
N ALA A 52 -1.31 -0.30 1.03
CA ALA A 52 -1.82 -0.26 -0.35
C ALA A 52 -2.76 -1.44 -0.64
N TRP A 53 -2.34 -2.66 -0.30
CA TRP A 53 -3.16 -3.86 -0.45
C TRP A 53 -4.50 -3.74 0.29
N LEU A 54 -4.49 -3.30 1.55
CA LEU A 54 -5.72 -3.12 2.34
C LEU A 54 -6.63 -2.07 1.71
N HIS A 55 -6.10 -0.96 1.21
CA HIS A 55 -6.90 0.07 0.53
C HIS A 55 -7.59 -0.50 -0.71
N ARG A 56 -6.87 -1.28 -1.52
CA ARG A 56 -7.45 -1.95 -2.68
C ARG A 56 -8.59 -2.88 -2.27
N LYS A 57 -8.45 -3.63 -1.18
CA LYS A 57 -9.52 -4.50 -0.65
C LYS A 57 -10.73 -3.70 -0.18
N VAL A 58 -10.53 -2.61 0.56
CA VAL A 58 -11.63 -1.76 1.03
C VAL A 58 -12.37 -1.09 -0.13
N ARG A 59 -11.66 -0.61 -1.16
CA ARG A 59 -12.30 -0.07 -2.37
C ARG A 59 -13.14 -1.12 -3.09
N ALA A 60 -12.60 -2.33 -3.26
CA ALA A 60 -13.34 -3.44 -3.86
C ALA A 60 -14.62 -3.77 -3.05
N LEU A 61 -14.56 -3.79 -1.72
CA LEU A 61 -15.73 -3.99 -0.85
C LEU A 61 -16.79 -2.89 -1.01
N ARG A 62 -16.36 -1.65 -1.28
CA ARG A 62 -17.26 -0.52 -1.56
C ARG A 62 -17.78 -0.51 -3.00
N GLY A 63 -17.45 -1.50 -3.82
CA GLY A 63 -17.80 -1.53 -5.25
C GLY A 63 -17.10 -0.45 -6.06
N LEU A 64 -16.03 0.16 -5.53
CA LEU A 64 -15.27 1.19 -6.22
C LEU A 64 -14.22 0.51 -7.12
N PRO A 65 -13.98 1.02 -8.34
CA PRO A 65 -12.95 0.47 -9.21
C PRO A 65 -11.56 0.58 -8.55
N ALA A 66 -10.67 -0.33 -8.97
CA ALA A 66 -9.24 -0.20 -8.70
C ALA A 66 -8.80 1.18 -9.20
N ARG A 67 -8.08 1.93 -8.37
CA ARG A 67 -7.73 3.32 -8.68
C ARG A 67 -6.71 3.30 -9.83
N GLU A 68 -7.15 3.58 -11.06
CA GLU A 68 -6.28 3.68 -12.24
C GLU A 68 -5.52 5.01 -12.28
N SER A 69 -6.02 6.04 -11.58
CA SER A 69 -5.46 7.38 -11.57
C SER A 69 -4.65 7.68 -10.30
N PRO A 70 -3.47 8.31 -10.44
CA PRO A 70 -2.65 8.70 -9.29
C PRO A 70 -3.42 9.71 -8.41
N PRO A 71 -3.32 9.61 -7.07
CA PRO A 71 -3.92 10.59 -6.15
C PRO A 71 -3.50 12.03 -6.48
N ILE A 72 -4.45 12.96 -6.48
CA ILE A 72 -4.23 14.36 -6.87
C ILE A 72 -3.38 15.11 -5.82
N ASN A 73 -3.27 14.58 -4.60
CA ASN A 73 -2.56 15.24 -3.50
C ASN A 73 -1.83 14.23 -2.59
N SER A 74 -0.70 14.63 -1.99
CA SER A 74 0.05 13.88 -0.97
C SER A 74 -0.77 13.62 0.30
N LEU A 75 -1.71 14.52 0.62
CA LEU A 75 -2.70 14.35 1.70
C LEU A 75 -3.68 13.19 1.46
N ASP A 76 -3.82 12.79 0.20
CA ASP A 76 -4.69 11.70 -0.26
C ASP A 76 -3.93 10.36 -0.29
N THR A 77 -2.65 10.38 0.11
CA THR A 77 -1.72 9.30 -0.22
C THR A 77 -1.71 8.21 0.84
N TYR A 78 -1.75 8.51 2.15
CA TYR A 78 -1.85 7.46 3.18
C TYR A 78 -2.43 8.00 4.50
N ARG A 79 -3.66 8.52 4.50
CA ARG A 79 -4.40 8.53 5.77
C ARG A 79 -4.65 7.07 6.13
N GLU A 80 -4.12 6.66 7.28
CA GLU A 80 -4.36 5.35 7.87
C GLU A 80 -5.82 4.97 7.63
N LEU A 81 -6.02 3.78 7.06
CA LEU A 81 -7.34 3.16 7.00
C LEU A 81 -7.90 3.16 8.41
N SER A 82 -8.69 4.18 8.73
CA SER A 82 -9.27 4.27 10.06
C SER A 82 -10.12 3.03 10.25
N LEU A 83 -10.10 2.45 11.44
CA LEU A 83 -10.92 1.27 11.75
C LEU A 83 -12.39 1.50 11.34
N LYS A 84 -12.86 2.75 11.50
CA LYS A 84 -14.18 3.23 11.09
C LYS A 84 -14.45 3.04 9.59
N THR A 85 -13.49 3.34 8.71
CA THR A 85 -13.64 3.17 7.26
C THR A 85 -13.72 1.69 6.87
N ILE A 86 -12.97 0.82 7.55
CA ILE A 86 -13.03 -0.63 7.34
C ILE A 86 -14.39 -1.17 7.80
N VAL A 87 -14.83 -0.83 9.01
CA VAL A 87 -16.11 -1.28 9.56
C VAL A 87 -17.26 -0.82 8.67
N ALA A 88 -17.29 0.45 8.25
CA ALA A 88 -18.32 0.95 7.36
C ALA A 88 -18.37 0.18 6.03
N ALA A 89 -17.20 -0.08 5.41
CA ALA A 89 -17.14 -0.84 4.16
C ALA A 89 -17.68 -2.28 4.32
N VAL A 90 -17.37 -2.95 5.43
CA VAL A 90 -17.86 -4.30 5.72
C VAL A 90 -19.36 -4.30 5.97
N VAL A 91 -19.88 -3.37 6.76
CA VAL A 91 -21.32 -3.26 7.06
C VAL A 91 -22.11 -2.99 5.78
N THR A 92 -21.66 -2.06 4.93
CA THR A 92 -22.31 -1.78 3.65
C THR A 92 -22.31 -3.01 2.73
N ALA A 93 -21.20 -3.75 2.67
CA ALA A 93 -21.11 -4.97 1.86
C ALA A 93 -22.07 -6.07 2.36
N LEU A 94 -22.17 -6.25 3.68
CA LEU A 94 -23.11 -7.20 4.29
C LEU A 94 -24.56 -6.79 4.06
N TRP A 95 -24.88 -5.50 4.22
CA TRP A 95 -26.22 -4.98 3.97
C TRP A 95 -26.67 -5.23 2.52
N ASN A 96 -25.82 -4.88 1.55
CA ASN A 96 -26.09 -5.11 0.13
C ASN A 96 -26.21 -6.59 -0.23
N ARG A 97 -25.68 -7.50 0.59
CA ARG A 97 -25.81 -8.96 0.40
C ARG A 97 -27.10 -9.52 1.00
N VAL A 98 -27.61 -8.92 2.07
CA VAL A 98 -28.83 -9.38 2.77
C VAL A 98 -30.09 -8.83 2.13
N PHE A 99 -30.05 -7.59 1.64
CA PHE A 99 -31.22 -6.86 1.14
C PHE A 99 -31.30 -6.76 -0.38
N ARG A 100 -30.53 -7.58 -1.10
CA ARG A 100 -30.55 -7.68 -2.57
C ARG A 100 -30.86 -9.11 -2.97
#